data_AF-A0A2E1WFV3-F1
#
_entry.id   AF-A0A2E1WFV3-F1
#
_cell.length_a   1.000
_cell.length_b   1.000
_cell.length_c   1.000
_cell.angle_alpha   90.00
_cell.angle_beta   90.00
_cell.angle_gamma   90.00
#
_symmetry.space_group_name_H-M   'P 1'
#
loop_
_entity.id
_entity.type
_entity.pdbx_description
1 polymer ?
#
loop_
_entity_poly.entity_id
_entity_poly.type
_entity_poly.pdbx_seq_one_letter_code
_entity_poly.pdbx_strand_id
1 'polypeptide(L)'
;MGAVALLIIFFFGDHGLYQLYTLKTERAQIQKQINSLREEKIALESEKTKLKSDYKYIEELAREKYRMAKKGEKVFKVIEEKKLN
;
A
#
# COMPACT_ATOMS: atom_id res chain seq x y z
N MET A 1 45.22 24.38 -13.70
CA MET A 1 44.49 23.32 -14.43
C MET A 1 44.33 22.03 -13.62
N GLY A 2 45.40 21.42 -13.08
CA GLY A 2 45.30 20.14 -12.34
C GLY A 2 44.38 20.14 -11.11
N ALA A 3 44.37 21.20 -10.30
CA ALA A 3 43.50 21.29 -9.12
C ALA A 3 42.00 21.29 -9.46
N VAL A 4 41.62 21.88 -10.61
CA VAL A 4 40.23 21.90 -11.07
C VAL A 4 39.82 20.51 -11.57
N ALA A 5 40.71 19.80 -12.26
CA ALA A 5 40.46 18.42 -12.67
C ALA A 5 40.29 17.48 -11.46
N LEU A 6 41.09 17.65 -10.40
CA LEU A 6 40.96 16.89 -9.15
C LEU A 6 39.62 17.14 -8.46
N LEU A 7 39.15 18.40 -8.41
CA LEU A 7 37.83 18.71 -7.86
C LEU A 7 36.71 18.07 -8.69
N ILE A 8 36.76 18.15 -10.01
CA ILE A 8 35.74 17.53 -10.87
C ILE A 8 35.69 16.01 -10.64
N ILE A 9 36.84 15.33 -10.60
CA ILE A 9 36.90 13.88 -10.34
C ILE A 9 36.45 13.55 -8.91
N PHE A 10 36.71 14.41 -7.94
CA PHE A 10 36.30 14.18 -6.55
C PHE A 10 34.78 14.32 -6.34
N PHE A 11 34.14 15.25 -7.06
CA PHE A 11 32.68 15.43 -7.00
C PHE A 11 31.92 14.49 -7.95
N PHE A 12 32.44 14.23 -9.15
CA PHE A 12 31.76 13.50 -10.24
C PHE A 12 32.39 12.15 -10.62
N GLY A 13 33.50 11.73 -9.98
CA GLY A 13 34.05 10.39 -10.20
C GLY A 13 33.10 9.31 -9.71
N ASP A 14 33.34 8.07 -10.15
CA ASP A 14 32.47 6.90 -9.89
C ASP A 14 32.13 6.67 -8.41
N HIS A 15 32.92 7.22 -7.49
CA HIS A 15 32.72 7.18 -6.03
C HIS A 15 32.75 8.58 -5.38
N GLY A 16 32.41 9.63 -6.12
CA GLY A 16 32.36 10.99 -5.63
C GLY A 16 31.23 11.23 -4.63
N LEU A 17 31.23 12.42 -4.03
CA LEU A 17 30.25 12.83 -3.01
C LEU A 17 28.79 12.76 -3.50
N TYR A 18 28.55 12.92 -4.80
CA TYR A 18 27.22 12.77 -5.40
C TYR A 18 26.66 11.36 -5.20
N GLN A 19 27.46 10.32 -5.43
CA GLN A 19 27.01 8.95 -5.28
C GLN A 19 26.65 8.63 -3.82
N LEU A 20 27.42 9.14 -2.86
CA LEU A 20 27.11 8.99 -1.44
C LEU A 20 25.76 9.65 -1.08
N TYR A 21 25.48 10.83 -1.63
CA TYR A 21 24.21 11.52 -1.43
C TYR A 21 23.05 10.70 -2.01
N THR A 22 23.17 10.23 -3.26
CA THR A 22 22.17 9.39 -3.91
C THR A 22 21.91 8.11 -3.11
N LEU A 23 22.96 7.39 -2.71
CA LEU A 23 22.85 6.17 -1.93
C LEU A 23 22.17 6.40 -0.57
N LYS A 24 22.44 7.55 0.07
CA LYS A 24 21.76 7.95 1.31
C LYS A 24 20.27 8.18 1.08
N THR A 25 19.90 8.82 -0.03
CA THR A 25 18.49 9.05 -0.37
C THR A 25 17.76 7.76 -0.72
N GLU A 26 18.37 6.86 -1.50
CA GLU A 26 17.83 5.54 -1.82
C GLU A 26 17.61 4.72 -0.56
N ARG A 27 18.61 4.68 0.34
CA ARG A 27 18.49 4.00 1.63
C ARG A 27 17.31 4.54 2.44
N ALA A 28 17.12 5.86 2.48
CA ALA A 28 16.01 6.48 3.19
C ALA A 28 14.64 6.11 2.57
N GLN A 29 14.56 6.07 1.24
CA GLN A 29 13.35 5.67 0.52
C GLN A 29 13.01 4.20 0.75
N ILE A 30 14.00 3.31 0.66
CA ILE A 30 13.84 1.88 0.93
C ILE A 30 13.38 1.68 2.37
N GLN A 31 13.98 2.38 3.33
CA GLN A 31 13.56 2.27 4.73
C GLN A 31 12.12 2.73 4.95
N LYS A 32 11.70 3.80 4.26
CA LYS A 32 10.30 4.27 4.28
C LYS A 32 9.35 3.23 3.70
N GLN A 33 9.71 2.59 2.59
CA GLN A 33 8.93 1.51 1.99
C GLN A 33 8.80 0.30 2.93
N ILE A 34 9.90 -0.10 3.59
CA ILE A 34 9.89 -1.17 4.59
C ILE A 34 8.90 -0.85 5.71
N ASN A 35 8.91 0.39 6.22
CA ASN A 35 8.01 0.78 7.29
C ASN A 35 6.54 0.75 6.84
N SER A 36 6.24 1.30 5.66
CA SER A 36 4.89 1.25 5.08
C SER A 36 4.38 -0.19 4.90
N LEU A 37 5.23 -1.08 4.39
CA LEU A 37 4.86 -2.50 4.18
C LEU A 37 4.66 -3.22 5.51
N ARG A 38 5.40 -2.86 6.56
CA ARG A 38 5.18 -3.42 7.91
C ARG A 38 3.84 -2.98 8.49
N GLU A 39 3.48 -1.72 8.34
CA GLU A 39 2.19 -1.20 8.79
C GLU A 39 1.03 -1.88 8.04
N GLU A 40 1.14 -2.01 6.72
CA GLU A 40 0.16 -2.73 5.89
C GLU A 40 0.02 -4.19 6.31
N LYS A 41 1.15 -4.88 6.56
CA LYS A 41 1.15 -6.25 7.05
C LYS A 41 0.39 -6.38 8.38
N ILE A 42 0.64 -5.48 9.34
CA ILE A 42 -0.05 -5.49 10.64
C ILE A 42 -1.56 -5.30 10.44
N ALA A 43 -1.96 -4.36 9.58
CA ALA A 43 -3.37 -4.12 9.26
C ALA A 43 -4.02 -5.38 8.67
N LEU A 44 -3.39 -6.01 7.67
CA LEU A 44 -3.86 -7.23 7.02
C LEU A 44 -3.94 -8.42 7.98
N GLU A 45 -2.96 -8.58 8.89
CA GLU A 45 -3.01 -9.63 9.91
C GLU A 45 -4.17 -9.42 10.89
N SER A 46 -4.45 -8.17 11.26
CA SER A 46 -5.61 -7.84 12.09
C SER A 46 -6.93 -8.16 11.38
N GLU A 47 -7.04 -7.84 10.08
CA GLU A 47 -8.22 -8.13 9.28
C GLU A 47 -8.42 -9.65 9.11
N LYS A 48 -7.33 -10.38 8.80
CA LYS A 48 -7.33 -11.84 8.74
C LYS A 48 -7.79 -12.47 10.04
N THR A 49 -7.43 -11.90 11.18
CA THR A 49 -7.87 -12.39 12.49
C THR A 49 -9.37 -12.18 12.66
N LYS A 50 -9.87 -10.97 12.39
CA LYS A 50 -11.31 -10.65 12.43
C LYS A 50 -12.13 -11.58 11.53
N LEU A 51 -11.68 -11.79 10.29
CA LEU A 51 -12.29 -12.71 9.33
C LEU A 51 -12.28 -14.19 9.76
N LYS A 52 -11.45 -14.58 10.74
CA LYS A 52 -11.39 -15.96 11.24
C LYS A 52 -12.16 -16.16 12.53
N SER A 53 -12.14 -15.17 13.42
CA SER A 53 -12.69 -15.30 14.78
C SER A 53 -14.08 -14.71 14.93
N ASP A 54 -14.50 -13.80 14.05
CA ASP A 54 -15.77 -13.06 14.19
C ASP A 54 -16.77 -13.46 13.10
N TYR A 55 -17.66 -14.40 13.45
CA TYR A 55 -18.75 -14.84 12.57
C TYR A 55 -19.72 -13.70 12.19
N LYS A 56 -19.92 -12.70 13.06
CA LYS A 56 -20.81 -11.58 12.79
C LYS A 56 -20.22 -10.67 11.72
N TYR A 57 -18.92 -10.37 11.82
CA TYR A 57 -18.19 -9.61 10.81
C TYR A 57 -18.21 -10.30 9.43
N ILE A 58 -18.05 -11.63 9.39
CA ILE A 58 -18.13 -12.41 8.14
C ILE A 58 -19.54 -12.35 7.53
N GLU A 59 -20.59 -12.47 8.35
CA GLU A 59 -21.98 -12.38 7.88
C GLU A 59 -22.32 -10.98 7.33
N GLU A 60 -21.89 -9.92 8.01
CA GLU A 60 -22.03 -8.53 7.54
C GLU A 60 -21.31 -8.34 6.19
N LEU A 61 -20.05 -8.77 6.07
CA LEU A 61 -19.29 -8.67 4.83
C LEU A 61 -19.93 -9.47 3.68
N ALA A 62 -20.42 -10.68 3.95
CA ALA A 62 -21.09 -11.53 2.98
C ALA A 62 -22.39 -10.89 2.46
N ARG A 63 -23.18 -10.27 3.33
CA ARG A 63 -24.44 -9.61 2.97
C ARG A 63 -24.21 -8.28 2.25
N GLU A 64 -23.33 -7.43 2.75
CA GLU A 64 -23.13 -6.07 2.23
C GLU A 64 -22.27 -6.03 0.96
N LYS A 65 -21.09 -6.66 1.01
CA LYS A 65 -20.13 -6.60 -0.10
C LYS A 65 -20.44 -7.61 -1.19
N TYR A 66 -20.87 -8.81 -0.81
CA TYR A 66 -21.07 -9.92 -1.74
C TYR A 66 -22.54 -10.25 -2.02
N ARG A 67 -23.50 -9.60 -1.34
CA ARG A 67 -24.95 -9.85 -1.52
C ARG A 67 -25.33 -11.33 -1.38
N MET A 68 -24.64 -12.04 -0.50
CA MET A 68 -24.97 -13.42 -0.16
C MET A 68 -26.16 -13.45 0.80
N ALA A 69 -27.02 -14.46 0.63
CA ALA A 69 -28.22 -14.69 1.43
C ALA A 69 -28.28 -16.15 1.86
N LYS A 70 -28.84 -16.43 3.04
CA LYS A 70 -29.07 -17.81 3.49
C LYS A 70 -30.15 -18.47 2.61
N LYS A 71 -30.18 -19.80 2.61
CA LYS A 71 -31.19 -20.56 1.86
C LYS A 71 -32.61 -20.11 2.26
N GLY A 72 -33.35 -19.54 1.32
CA GLY A 72 -34.71 -19.03 1.53
C GLY A 72 -34.82 -17.51 1.73
N GLU A 73 -33.71 -16.78 1.87
CA GLU A 73 -33.70 -15.32 1.93
C GLU A 73 -33.62 -14.70 0.52
N LYS A 74 -34.21 -13.51 0.31
CA LYS A 74 -34.15 -12.75 -0.95
C LYS A 74 -33.36 -11.46 -0.76
N VAL A 75 -32.42 -11.19 -1.67
CA VAL A 75 -31.64 -9.95 -1.67
C VAL A 75 -32.29 -8.93 -2.59
N PHE A 76 -32.62 -7.76 -2.05
CA PHE A 76 -33.18 -6.65 -2.81
C PHE A 76 -32.08 -5.61 -3.06
N LYS A 77 -31.85 -5.28 -4.34
CA LYS A 77 -31.04 -4.14 -4.74
C LYS A 77 -31.99 -3.02 -5.16
N VAL A 78 -31.98 -1.91 -4.42
CA VAL A 78 -32.70 -0.70 -4.83
C VAL A 78 -32.02 -0.18 -6.09
N ILE A 79 -32.76 -0.13 -7.19
CA ILE A 79 -32.33 0.51 -8.43
C ILE A 79 -33.15 1.79 -8.53
N GLU A 80 -32.49 2.94 -8.57
CA GLU A 80 -33.19 4.19 -8.84
C GLU A 80 -33.69 4.16 -10.29
N GLU A 81 -35.00 4.23 -10.49
CA GLU A 81 -35.57 4.32 -11.82
C GLU A 81 -35.09 5.63 -12.47
N LYS A 82 -34.29 5.48 -13.53
CA LYS A 82 -33.91 6.60 -14.38
C LYS A 82 -35.19 7.12 -15.02
N LYS A 83 -35.75 8.22 -14.48
CA LYS A 83 -36.83 8.97 -15.13
C LYS A 83 -36.34 9.34 -16.53
N LEU A 84 -36.89 8.66 -17.54
CA LEU A 84 -36.74 9.06 -18.93
C LEU A 84 -37.58 10.32 -19.07
N ASN A 85 -36.90 11.45 -19.30
CA ASN A 85 -37.56 12.70 -19.69
C ASN A 85 -38.07 12.59 -21.13
#